data_AF-A0A6L7GG49-F1
#
_entry.id   AF-A0A6L7GG49-F1
#
_cell.length_a   1.000
_cell.length_b   1.000
_cell.length_c   1.000
_cell.angle_alpha   90.00
_cell.angle_beta   90.00
_cell.angle_gamma   90.00
#
_symmetry.space_group_name_H-M   'P 1'
#
loop_
_entity.id
_entity.type
_entity.pdbx_description
1 polymer ?
#
loop_
_entity_poly.entity_id
_entity_poly.type
_entity_poly.pdbx_seq_one_letter_code
_entity_poly.pdbx_strand_id
1 'polypeptide(L)'
;MSVSLQLAEYWDLVPAVVGGVIGALAGGIPAWLLAKRQSDEALRRNREQRVDNQKALAFSVVVKLLHIINSTISLSNHVKSCMALRDDPDRAHMEPWQVLVPMIGHTDEGSIRFAAEEMGVFAAANEYDLMQDMMLLAVRHSSTLATFQEYCVMRNDFRAIGPRPADFDGQIGGGWLTPEEVDSFKPYTIPMNNVVVGLDAGLEEDVRLARTIAERFGPLTAKHFGVSKFAHLTFPSDDELAAMRQAPNTET
;
A
#
# COMPACT_ATOMS: atom_id res chain seq x y z
N MET A 1 -12.91 -7.71 93.62
CA MET A 1 -12.18 -6.52 93.14
C MET A 1 -11.61 -6.73 91.72
N SER A 2 -12.32 -7.48 90.86
CA SER A 2 -11.90 -7.77 89.47
C SER A 2 -12.85 -7.22 88.41
N VAL A 3 -14.09 -6.85 88.77
CA VAL A 3 -15.12 -6.38 87.82
C VAL A 3 -14.98 -4.88 87.50
N SER A 4 -14.44 -4.08 88.43
CA SER A 4 -14.24 -2.64 88.23
C SER A 4 -13.03 -2.30 87.34
N LEU A 5 -12.07 -3.22 87.20
CA LEU A 5 -10.90 -3.06 86.31
C LEU A 5 -11.27 -3.34 84.84
N GLN A 6 -12.18 -4.27 84.58
CA GLN A 6 -12.65 -4.58 83.22
C GLN A 6 -13.49 -3.47 82.57
N LEU A 7 -14.15 -2.63 83.38
CA LEU A 7 -14.94 -1.50 82.88
C LEU A 7 -14.07 -0.30 82.46
N ALA A 8 -12.87 -0.16 83.03
CA ALA A 8 -11.93 0.91 82.66
C ALA A 8 -11.25 0.62 81.31
N GLU A 9 -10.86 -0.63 81.05
CA GLU A 9 -10.29 -1.05 79.75
C GLU A 9 -11.27 -0.88 78.58
N TYR A 10 -12.58 -0.97 78.82
CA TYR A 10 -13.61 -0.82 77.79
C TYR A 10 -13.75 0.63 77.29
N TRP A 11 -13.50 1.61 78.17
CA TRP A 11 -13.61 3.03 77.83
C TRP A 11 -12.41 3.58 77.06
N ASP A 12 -11.23 2.98 77.22
CA ASP A 12 -10.03 3.34 76.42
C ASP A 12 -10.08 2.77 75.00
N LEU A 13 -10.84 1.69 74.78
CA LEU A 13 -10.99 1.05 73.47
C LEU A 13 -11.91 1.86 72.53
N VAL A 14 -12.89 2.56 73.08
CA VAL A 14 -13.90 3.31 72.30
C VAL A 14 -13.27 4.49 71.52
N PRO A 15 -12.44 5.37 72.10
CA PRO A 15 -11.75 6.43 71.37
C PRO A 15 -10.81 5.91 70.29
N ALA A 16 -10.12 4.78 70.54
CA ALA A 16 -9.21 4.18 69.57
C ALA A 16 -9.97 3.61 68.35
N VAL A 17 -11.10 2.93 68.58
CA VAL A 17 -11.96 2.40 67.51
C VAL A 17 -12.65 3.53 66.74
N VAL A 18 -13.24 4.51 67.45
CA VAL A 18 -13.93 5.65 66.82
C VAL A 18 -12.94 6.53 66.06
N GLY A 19 -11.76 6.81 66.64
CA GLY A 19 -10.68 7.54 65.99
C GLY A 19 -10.13 6.80 64.77
N GLY A 20 -9.99 5.48 64.84
CA GLY A 20 -9.59 4.64 63.71
C GLY A 20 -10.60 4.65 62.56
N VAL A 21 -11.90 4.58 62.86
CA VAL A 21 -12.97 4.64 61.84
C VAL A 21 -13.08 6.03 61.23
N ILE A 22 -13.04 7.10 62.04
CA ILE A 22 -13.08 8.48 61.54
C ILE A 22 -11.83 8.79 60.72
N GLY A 23 -10.64 8.36 61.17
CA GLY A 23 -9.39 8.51 60.42
C GLY A 23 -9.41 7.75 59.09
N ALA A 24 -9.91 6.51 59.07
CA ALA A 24 -10.05 5.72 57.85
C ALA A 24 -11.06 6.32 56.87
N LEU A 25 -12.17 6.90 57.35
CA LEU A 25 -13.14 7.59 56.49
C LEU A 25 -12.62 8.95 56.00
N ALA A 26 -11.99 9.73 56.87
CA ALA A 26 -11.43 11.04 56.54
C ALA A 26 -10.26 10.94 55.54
N GLY A 27 -9.45 9.88 55.61
CA GLY A 27 -8.41 9.60 54.62
C GLY A 27 -8.90 8.83 53.38
N GLY A 28 -9.83 7.89 53.57
CA GLY A 28 -10.31 6.99 52.53
C GLY A 28 -11.19 7.67 51.48
N ILE A 29 -12.07 8.60 51.88
CA ILE A 29 -12.97 9.30 50.94
C ILE A 29 -12.17 10.19 49.95
N PRO A 30 -11.24 11.06 50.39
CA PRO A 30 -10.41 11.85 49.47
C PRO A 30 -9.52 10.96 48.59
N ALA A 31 -8.95 9.88 49.13
CA ALA A 31 -8.13 8.94 48.37
C ALA A 31 -8.94 8.24 47.27
N TRP A 32 -10.17 7.80 47.57
CA TRP A 32 -11.07 7.20 46.60
C TRP A 32 -11.49 8.20 45.50
N LEU A 33 -11.84 9.44 45.86
CA LEU A 33 -12.18 10.49 44.90
C LEU A 33 -11.01 10.82 43.96
N LEU A 34 -9.79 10.89 44.50
CA LEU A 34 -8.58 11.12 43.72
C LEU A 34 -8.29 9.94 42.79
N ALA A 35 -8.36 8.71 43.29
CA ALA A 35 -8.16 7.51 42.49
C ALA A 35 -9.19 7.38 41.36
N LYS A 36 -10.45 7.73 41.62
CA LYS A 36 -11.50 7.76 40.60
C LYS A 36 -11.19 8.77 39.50
N ARG A 37 -10.79 10.00 39.85
CA ARG A 37 -10.40 11.03 38.86
C ARG A 37 -9.19 10.60 38.03
N GLN A 38 -8.17 10.02 38.66
CA GLN A 38 -6.99 9.51 37.95
C GLN A 38 -7.36 8.36 37.00
N SER A 39 -8.25 7.46 37.42
CA SER A 39 -8.75 6.37 36.59
C SER A 39 -9.53 6.88 35.38
N ASP A 40 -10.46 7.81 35.59
CA ASP A 40 -11.25 8.42 34.51
C ASP A 40 -10.36 9.18 33.51
N GLU A 41 -9.37 9.93 34.01
CA GLU A 41 -8.40 10.64 33.18
C GLU A 41 -7.47 9.71 32.42
N ALA A 42 -7.04 8.59 33.03
CA ALA A 42 -6.26 7.56 32.36
C ALA A 42 -7.07 6.87 31.26
N LEU A 43 -8.35 6.56 31.51
CA LEU A 43 -9.26 6.00 30.50
C LEU A 43 -9.47 6.97 29.34
N ARG A 44 -9.62 8.27 29.60
CA ARG A 44 -9.72 9.30 28.55
C ARG A 44 -8.45 9.35 27.71
N ARG A 45 -7.27 9.47 28.35
CA ARG A 45 -5.98 9.49 27.65
C ARG A 45 -5.75 8.23 26.82
N ASN A 46 -6.07 7.06 27.36
CA ASN A 46 -5.95 5.79 26.64
C ASN A 46 -6.87 5.73 25.41
N ARG A 47 -8.06 6.33 25.47
CA ARG A 47 -8.98 6.41 24.32
C ARG A 47 -8.45 7.35 23.25
N GLU A 48 -7.98 8.54 23.64
CA GLU A 48 -7.36 9.51 22.73
C GLU A 48 -6.14 8.91 22.03
N GLN A 49 -5.24 8.29 22.80
CA GLN A 49 -4.04 7.63 22.26
C GLN A 49 -4.37 6.48 21.29
N ARG A 50 -5.44 5.73 21.53
CA ARG A 50 -5.89 4.68 20.59
C ARG A 50 -6.34 5.26 19.26
N VAL A 51 -7.11 6.35 19.29
CA VAL A 51 -7.57 7.03 18.07
C VAL A 51 -6.39 7.60 17.29
N ASP A 52 -5.44 8.24 17.98
CA ASP A 52 -4.25 8.79 17.33
C ASP A 52 -3.36 7.68 16.73
N ASN A 53 -3.23 6.54 17.41
CA ASN A 53 -2.54 5.37 16.87
C ASN A 53 -3.25 4.81 15.62
N GLN A 54 -4.59 4.71 15.64
CA GLN A 54 -5.36 4.28 14.47
C GLN A 54 -5.21 5.23 13.29
N LYS A 55 -5.16 6.55 13.52
CA LYS A 55 -4.88 7.54 12.47
C LYS A 55 -3.48 7.36 11.90
N ALA A 56 -2.47 7.15 12.74
CA ALA A 56 -1.10 6.91 12.29
C ALA A 56 -1.00 5.64 11.42
N LEU A 57 -1.70 4.56 11.81
CA LEU A 57 -1.82 3.34 11.01
C LEU A 57 -2.51 3.60 9.66
N ALA A 58 -3.61 4.36 9.65
CA ALA A 58 -4.28 4.75 8.41
C ALA A 58 -3.38 5.62 7.49
N PHE A 59 -2.57 6.52 8.06
CA PHE A 59 -1.57 7.27 7.29
C PHE A 59 -0.47 6.37 6.70
N SER A 60 -0.03 5.35 7.43
CA SER A 60 0.90 4.34 6.89
C SER A 60 0.31 3.65 5.65
N VAL A 61 -0.98 3.31 5.69
CA VAL A 61 -1.70 2.74 4.53
C VAL A 61 -1.75 3.72 3.36
N VAL A 62 -2.03 5.00 3.59
CA VAL A 62 -2.01 6.04 2.54
C VAL A 62 -0.67 6.07 1.82
N VAL A 63 0.44 6.09 2.58
CA VAL A 63 1.79 6.16 1.99
C VAL A 63 2.05 4.94 1.12
N LYS A 64 1.76 3.73 1.62
CA LYS A 64 1.90 2.50 0.84
C LYS A 64 1.03 2.49 -0.42
N LEU A 65 -0.21 2.97 -0.32
CA LEU A 65 -1.09 3.11 -1.48
C LEU A 65 -0.52 4.09 -2.51
N LEU A 66 0.02 5.23 -2.09
CA LEU A 66 0.68 6.17 -3.01
C LEU A 66 1.84 5.52 -3.76
N HIS A 67 2.70 4.75 -3.06
CA HIS A 67 3.79 4.01 -3.70
C HIS A 67 3.25 2.99 -4.73
N ILE A 68 2.28 2.18 -4.35
CA ILE A 68 1.68 1.17 -5.24
C ILE A 68 1.02 1.84 -6.46
N ILE A 69 0.21 2.88 -6.25
CA ILE A 69 -0.50 3.61 -7.32
C ILE A 69 0.50 4.24 -8.28
N ASN A 70 1.48 4.98 -7.77
CA ASN A 70 2.48 5.67 -8.59
C ASN A 70 3.33 4.69 -9.40
N SER A 71 3.77 3.60 -8.78
CA SER A 71 4.52 2.53 -9.45
C SER A 71 3.70 1.86 -10.54
N THR A 72 2.44 1.51 -10.25
CA THR A 72 1.50 0.88 -11.21
C THR A 72 1.22 1.79 -12.41
N ILE A 73 0.93 3.08 -12.18
CA ILE A 73 0.70 4.05 -13.25
C ILE A 73 1.98 4.23 -14.09
N SER A 74 3.13 4.35 -13.44
CA SER A 74 4.41 4.54 -14.15
C SER A 74 4.73 3.35 -15.05
N LEU A 75 4.54 2.12 -14.55
CA LEU A 75 4.76 0.91 -15.33
C LEU A 75 3.72 0.76 -16.45
N SER A 76 2.43 1.06 -16.18
CA SER A 76 1.38 1.03 -17.20
C SER A 76 1.66 2.02 -18.32
N ASN A 77 2.06 3.25 -17.99
CA ASN A 77 2.41 4.24 -19.01
C ASN A 77 3.62 3.80 -19.81
N HIS A 78 4.67 3.27 -19.16
CA HIS A 78 5.85 2.74 -19.85
C HIS A 78 5.49 1.63 -20.84
N VAL A 79 4.72 0.63 -20.41
CA VAL A 79 4.29 -0.49 -21.27
C VAL A 79 3.44 0.03 -22.42
N LYS A 80 2.43 0.88 -22.14
CA LYS A 80 1.53 1.42 -23.17
C LYS A 80 2.27 2.30 -24.18
N SER A 81 3.19 3.16 -23.75
CA SER A 81 4.00 3.97 -24.65
C SER A 81 4.91 3.12 -25.55
N CYS A 82 5.48 2.02 -25.03
CA CYS A 82 6.23 1.07 -25.86
C CYS A 82 5.33 0.37 -26.88
N MET A 83 4.15 -0.09 -26.45
CA MET A 83 3.21 -0.81 -27.30
C MET A 83 2.60 0.08 -28.39
N ALA A 84 2.39 1.37 -28.11
CA ALA A 84 1.91 2.36 -29.07
C ALA A 84 2.85 2.55 -30.26
N LEU A 85 4.13 2.15 -30.16
CA LEU A 85 5.04 2.14 -31.32
C LEU A 85 4.55 1.20 -32.44
N ARG A 86 3.68 0.24 -32.14
CA ARG A 86 3.09 -0.68 -33.13
C ARG A 86 1.86 -0.09 -33.83
N ASP A 87 1.35 1.05 -33.38
CA ASP A 87 0.26 1.77 -34.05
C ASP A 87 0.76 2.52 -35.30
N ASP A 88 2.07 2.74 -35.40
CA ASP A 88 2.74 3.24 -36.60
C ASP A 88 2.71 2.17 -37.71
N PRO A 89 2.17 2.46 -38.92
CA PRO A 89 2.15 1.53 -40.04
C PRO A 89 3.52 0.93 -40.37
N ASP A 90 4.60 1.69 -40.19
CA ASP A 90 5.95 1.23 -40.49
C ASP A 90 6.47 0.20 -39.47
N ARG A 91 5.85 0.15 -38.29
CA ARG A 91 6.25 -0.71 -37.15
C ARG A 91 5.18 -1.72 -36.75
N ALA A 92 4.02 -1.72 -37.42
CA ALA A 92 2.92 -2.65 -37.16
C ALA A 92 3.32 -4.13 -37.28
N HIS A 93 4.38 -4.42 -38.05
CA HIS A 93 4.95 -5.76 -38.21
C HIS A 93 5.74 -6.24 -36.99
N MET A 94 6.13 -5.35 -36.07
CA MET A 94 6.91 -5.71 -34.90
C MET A 94 6.05 -6.47 -33.88
N GLU A 95 6.64 -7.47 -33.25
CA GLU A 95 6.04 -8.23 -32.17
C GLU A 95 6.12 -7.45 -30.83
N PRO A 96 5.19 -7.68 -29.88
CA PRO A 96 5.21 -7.04 -28.56
C PRO A 96 6.58 -7.03 -27.84
N TRP A 97 7.30 -8.16 -27.86
CA TRP A 97 8.63 -8.24 -27.20
C TRP A 97 9.68 -7.35 -27.86
N GLN A 98 9.51 -7.00 -29.15
CA GLN A 98 10.48 -6.18 -29.88
C GLN A 98 10.36 -4.70 -29.50
N VAL A 99 9.15 -4.25 -29.16
CA VAL A 99 8.89 -2.85 -28.80
C VAL A 99 8.98 -2.58 -27.30
N LEU A 100 8.68 -3.56 -26.44
CA LEU A 100 8.79 -3.36 -24.99
C LEU A 100 10.26 -3.33 -24.55
N VAL A 101 10.73 -2.17 -24.10
CA VAL A 101 12.10 -1.99 -23.59
C VAL A 101 12.15 -2.06 -22.06
N PRO A 102 13.27 -2.49 -21.46
CA PRO A 102 13.47 -2.39 -20.01
C PRO A 102 13.36 -0.95 -19.51
N MET A 103 12.74 -0.75 -18.35
CA MET A 103 12.60 0.56 -17.72
C MET A 103 13.83 0.88 -16.87
N ILE A 104 14.59 1.93 -17.23
CA ILE A 104 15.77 2.37 -16.46
C ILE A 104 15.32 3.19 -15.24
N GLY A 105 15.91 2.94 -14.08
CA GLY A 105 15.63 3.70 -12.86
C GLY A 105 14.34 3.29 -12.14
N HIS A 106 13.70 2.21 -12.57
CA HIS A 106 12.64 1.60 -11.80
C HIS A 106 13.24 0.98 -10.53
N THR A 107 12.95 1.57 -9.37
CA THR A 107 13.44 1.11 -8.08
C THR A 107 12.72 -0.20 -7.71
N ASP A 108 13.48 -1.25 -7.43
CA ASP A 108 12.95 -2.44 -6.76
C ASP A 108 12.71 -2.07 -5.28
N GLU A 109 11.54 -1.48 -5.01
CA GLU A 109 11.11 -1.16 -3.64
C GLU A 109 10.66 -2.41 -2.86
N GLY A 110 10.76 -3.61 -3.47
CA GLY A 110 10.31 -4.87 -2.91
C GLY A 110 8.78 -4.99 -2.86
N SER A 111 8.29 -6.11 -2.32
CA SER A 111 6.85 -6.32 -2.17
C SER A 111 6.29 -5.42 -1.07
N ILE A 112 5.53 -4.39 -1.44
CA ILE A 112 4.81 -3.55 -0.47
C ILE A 112 3.66 -4.38 0.11
N ARG A 113 3.62 -4.52 1.44
CA ARG A 113 2.58 -5.28 2.16
C ARG A 113 1.94 -4.45 3.25
N PHE A 114 0.64 -4.65 3.42
CA PHE A 114 -0.11 -4.10 4.55
C PHE A 114 0.06 -4.99 5.78
N ALA A 115 0.32 -4.37 6.93
CA ALA A 115 0.40 -5.05 8.21
C ALA A 115 -1.01 -5.37 8.74
N ALA A 116 -1.12 -6.36 9.63
CA ALA A 116 -2.40 -6.76 10.20
C ALA A 116 -3.04 -5.61 11.02
N GLU A 117 -2.22 -4.85 11.72
CA GLU A 117 -2.63 -3.70 12.53
C GLU A 117 -3.19 -2.57 11.66
N GLU A 118 -2.59 -2.35 10.49
CA GLU A 118 -3.04 -1.36 9.50
C GLU A 118 -4.43 -1.73 8.96
N MET A 119 -4.63 -3.00 8.59
CA MET A 119 -5.92 -3.50 8.12
C MET A 119 -6.98 -3.57 9.23
N GLY A 120 -6.54 -3.75 10.48
CA GLY A 120 -7.40 -3.74 11.66
C GLY A 120 -8.20 -2.45 11.82
N VAL A 121 -7.69 -1.30 11.35
CA VAL A 121 -8.43 -0.03 11.33
C VAL A 121 -9.68 -0.11 10.46
N PHE A 122 -9.55 -0.68 9.26
CA PHE A 122 -10.66 -0.81 8.31
C PHE A 122 -11.64 -1.92 8.70
N ALA A 123 -11.13 -3.01 9.29
CA ALA A 123 -11.97 -4.03 9.90
C ALA A 123 -12.83 -3.44 11.05
N ALA A 124 -12.24 -2.60 11.91
CA ALA A 124 -12.99 -1.89 12.96
C ALA A 124 -14.01 -0.88 12.41
N ALA A 125 -13.82 -0.40 11.18
CA ALA A 125 -14.75 0.46 10.46
C ALA A 125 -15.87 -0.31 9.72
N ASN A 126 -15.83 -1.65 9.68
CA ASN A 126 -16.64 -2.52 8.83
C ASN A 126 -16.44 -2.30 7.31
N GLU A 127 -15.27 -1.80 6.91
CA GLU A 127 -14.91 -1.54 5.50
C GLU A 127 -14.15 -2.74 4.90
N TYR A 128 -14.75 -3.93 4.96
CA TYR A 128 -14.12 -5.18 4.54
C TYR A 128 -13.82 -5.24 3.04
N ASP A 129 -14.70 -4.68 2.21
CA ASP A 129 -14.48 -4.64 0.75
C ASP A 129 -13.25 -3.80 0.40
N LEU A 130 -13.11 -2.61 1.01
CA LEU A 130 -11.93 -1.78 0.80
C LEU A 130 -10.65 -2.49 1.28
N MET A 131 -10.72 -3.17 2.43
CA MET A 131 -9.59 -3.95 2.95
C MET A 131 -9.17 -5.05 1.97
N GLN A 132 -10.12 -5.80 1.42
CA GLN A 132 -9.85 -6.85 0.43
C GLN A 132 -9.27 -6.25 -0.85
N ASP A 133 -9.84 -5.15 -1.35
CA ASP A 133 -9.36 -4.46 -2.55
C ASP A 133 -7.91 -3.97 -2.38
N MET A 134 -7.57 -3.37 -1.24
CA MET A 134 -6.21 -2.93 -0.93
C MET A 134 -5.23 -4.11 -0.90
N MET A 135 -5.59 -5.20 -0.22
CA MET A 135 -4.74 -6.40 -0.17
C MET A 135 -4.54 -7.01 -1.55
N LEU A 136 -5.61 -7.10 -2.36
CA LEU A 136 -5.54 -7.59 -3.73
C LEU A 136 -4.63 -6.70 -4.58
N LEU A 137 -4.75 -5.38 -4.48
CA LEU A 137 -3.91 -4.45 -5.22
C LEU A 137 -2.42 -4.62 -4.86
N ALA A 138 -2.08 -4.78 -3.57
CA ALA A 138 -0.69 -5.01 -3.15
C ALA A 138 -0.10 -6.32 -3.70
N VAL A 139 -0.90 -7.40 -3.75
CA VAL A 139 -0.49 -8.68 -4.33
C VAL A 139 -0.32 -8.56 -5.85
N ARG A 140 -1.28 -7.94 -6.54
CA ARG A 140 -1.24 -7.72 -8.00
C ARG A 140 -0.03 -6.86 -8.38
N HIS A 141 0.20 -5.76 -7.68
CA HIS A 141 1.38 -4.90 -7.85
C HIS A 141 2.69 -5.71 -7.74
N SER A 142 2.85 -6.48 -6.66
CA SER A 142 4.05 -7.31 -6.47
C SER A 142 4.22 -8.35 -7.58
N SER A 143 3.13 -8.99 -8.02
CA SER A 143 3.15 -9.96 -9.11
C SER A 143 3.55 -9.30 -10.44
N THR A 144 2.96 -8.15 -10.76
CA THR A 144 3.22 -7.40 -12.00
C THR A 144 4.68 -6.95 -12.07
N LEU A 145 5.26 -6.47 -10.96
CA LEU A 145 6.68 -6.12 -10.90
C LEU A 145 7.58 -7.35 -11.14
N ALA A 146 7.30 -8.48 -10.48
CA ALA A 146 8.06 -9.71 -10.68
C ALA A 146 7.97 -10.21 -12.13
N THR A 147 6.77 -10.16 -12.74
CA THR A 147 6.57 -10.52 -14.15
C THR A 147 7.36 -9.60 -15.09
N PHE A 148 7.40 -8.29 -14.83
CA PHE A 148 8.19 -7.36 -15.62
C PHE A 148 9.71 -7.58 -15.46
N GLN A 149 10.17 -7.88 -14.25
CA GLN A 149 11.57 -8.26 -14.01
C GLN A 149 11.96 -9.54 -14.75
N GLU A 150 11.11 -10.56 -14.71
CA GLU A 150 11.32 -11.82 -15.45
C GLU A 150 11.38 -11.58 -16.96
N TYR A 151 10.50 -10.71 -17.49
CA TYR A 151 10.60 -10.26 -18.87
C TYR A 151 11.98 -9.66 -19.19
N CYS A 152 12.50 -8.79 -18.31
CA CYS A 152 13.82 -8.18 -18.52
C CYS A 152 14.94 -9.22 -18.53
N VAL A 153 14.87 -10.25 -17.67
CA VAL A 153 15.81 -11.37 -17.65
C VAL A 153 15.73 -12.16 -18.97
N MET A 154 14.54 -12.61 -19.37
CA MET A 154 14.34 -13.34 -20.64
C MET A 154 14.87 -12.55 -21.84
N ARG A 155 14.62 -11.24 -21.89
CA ARG A 155 15.11 -10.37 -22.97
C ARG A 155 16.62 -10.25 -22.97
N ASN A 156 17.25 -10.17 -21.80
CA ASN A 156 18.71 -10.10 -21.69
C ASN A 156 19.38 -11.43 -22.10
N ASP A 157 18.79 -12.55 -21.71
CA ASP A 157 19.25 -13.89 -22.10
C ASP A 157 19.09 -14.09 -23.62
N PHE A 158 17.96 -13.65 -24.18
CA PHE A 158 17.76 -13.65 -25.62
C PHE A 158 18.79 -12.79 -26.35
N ARG A 159 19.18 -11.64 -25.80
CA ARG A 159 20.22 -10.77 -26.41
C ARG A 159 21.57 -11.48 -26.54
N ALA A 160 21.89 -12.44 -25.67
CA ALA A 160 23.15 -13.18 -25.72
C ALA A 160 23.22 -14.18 -26.89
N ILE A 161 22.06 -14.72 -27.30
CA ILE A 161 21.94 -15.77 -28.34
C ILE A 161 21.30 -15.27 -29.64
N GLY A 162 20.61 -14.13 -29.56
CA GLY A 162 19.82 -13.56 -30.64
C GLY A 162 20.69 -12.97 -31.75
N PRO A 163 20.05 -12.58 -32.85
CA PRO A 163 20.75 -12.05 -34.00
C PRO A 163 21.43 -10.72 -33.65
N ARG A 164 22.67 -10.56 -34.11
CA ARG A 164 23.36 -9.27 -34.01
C ARG A 164 22.82 -8.37 -35.12
N PRO A 165 22.34 -7.15 -34.78
CA PRO A 165 21.85 -6.23 -35.80
C PRO A 165 22.98 -5.89 -36.78
N ALA A 166 22.64 -5.87 -38.06
CA ALA A 166 23.55 -5.46 -39.13
C ALA A 166 23.64 -3.94 -39.24
N ASP A 167 22.56 -3.26 -38.86
CA ASP A 167 22.47 -1.80 -38.77
C ASP A 167 21.84 -1.40 -37.43
N PHE A 168 22.26 -0.27 -36.87
CA PHE A 168 21.78 0.25 -35.59
C PHE A 168 21.76 1.78 -35.61
N ASP A 169 20.57 2.36 -35.57
CA ASP A 169 20.37 3.82 -35.61
C ASP A 169 20.49 4.50 -34.23
N GLY A 170 20.86 3.72 -33.19
CA GLY A 170 20.88 4.18 -31.80
C GLY A 170 19.66 3.75 -30.98
N GLN A 171 18.54 3.44 -31.63
CA GLN A 171 17.28 3.04 -30.98
C GLN A 171 16.78 1.67 -31.46
N ILE A 172 16.86 1.40 -32.76
CA ILE A 172 16.36 0.19 -33.41
C ILE A 172 17.51 -0.48 -34.16
N GLY A 173 17.65 -1.78 -33.93
CA GLY A 173 18.57 -2.64 -34.68
C GLY A 173 17.85 -3.35 -35.81
N GLY A 174 18.36 -3.21 -37.03
CA GLY A 174 17.86 -3.89 -38.21
C GLY A 174 18.77 -5.04 -38.65
N GLY A 175 18.18 -6.09 -39.21
CA GLY A 175 18.92 -7.22 -39.77
C GLY A 175 18.02 -8.12 -40.59
N TRP A 176 18.61 -8.79 -41.59
CA TRP A 176 17.93 -9.81 -42.36
C TRP A 176 18.18 -11.18 -41.73
N LEU A 177 17.11 -11.95 -41.52
CA LEU A 177 17.18 -13.32 -41.00
C LEU A 177 16.61 -14.27 -42.04
N THR A 178 17.20 -15.46 -42.15
CA THR A 178 16.58 -16.54 -42.93
C THR A 178 15.35 -17.08 -42.20
N PRO A 179 14.40 -17.71 -42.91
CA PRO A 179 13.27 -18.37 -42.26
C PRO A 179 13.68 -19.38 -41.17
N GLU A 180 14.76 -20.13 -41.41
CA GLU A 180 15.30 -21.11 -40.45
C GLU A 180 15.83 -20.43 -39.19
N GLU A 181 16.50 -19.27 -39.32
CA GLU A 181 16.96 -18.48 -38.18
C GLU A 181 15.79 -17.93 -37.37
N VAL A 182 14.77 -17.37 -38.03
CA VAL A 182 13.54 -16.91 -37.37
C VAL A 182 12.88 -18.05 -36.59
N ASP A 183 12.73 -19.22 -37.20
CA ASP A 183 12.13 -20.39 -36.56
C ASP A 183 12.96 -20.88 -35.36
N SER A 184 14.29 -20.77 -35.42
CA SER A 184 15.17 -21.13 -34.31
C SER A 184 15.00 -20.24 -33.08
N PHE A 185 14.54 -18.99 -33.25
CA PHE A 185 14.33 -18.03 -32.16
C PHE A 185 12.92 -18.08 -31.54
N LYS A 186 11.93 -18.66 -32.24
CA LYS A 186 10.54 -18.77 -31.75
C LYS A 186 10.39 -19.32 -30.33
N PRO A 187 11.14 -20.36 -29.90
CA PRO A 187 11.05 -20.87 -28.53
C PRO A 187 11.36 -19.83 -27.44
N TYR A 188 12.12 -18.78 -27.79
CA TYR A 188 12.49 -17.69 -26.87
C TYR A 188 11.54 -16.51 -27.00
N THR A 189 11.09 -16.17 -28.22
CA THR A 189 10.28 -14.97 -28.47
C THR A 189 8.81 -15.15 -28.12
N ILE A 190 8.24 -16.35 -28.28
CA ILE A 190 6.84 -16.63 -27.95
C ILE A 190 6.54 -16.42 -26.46
N PRO A 191 7.33 -16.99 -25.50
CA PRO A 191 7.13 -16.70 -24.08
C PRO A 191 7.23 -15.21 -23.74
N MET A 192 8.18 -14.48 -24.33
CA MET A 192 8.32 -13.05 -24.12
C MET A 192 7.06 -12.30 -24.58
N ASN A 193 6.53 -12.60 -25.77
CA ASN A 193 5.28 -12.02 -26.27
C ASN A 193 4.10 -12.27 -25.33
N ASN A 194 3.95 -13.50 -24.85
CA ASN A 194 2.87 -13.86 -23.93
C ASN A 194 2.96 -13.03 -22.63
N VAL A 195 4.18 -12.83 -22.12
CA VAL A 195 4.40 -11.98 -20.94
C VAL A 195 4.07 -10.52 -21.23
N VAL A 196 4.49 -9.94 -22.35
CA VAL A 196 4.16 -8.55 -22.71
C VAL A 196 2.66 -8.33 -22.82
N VAL A 197 1.95 -9.22 -23.54
CA VAL A 197 0.49 -9.13 -23.71
C VAL A 197 -0.24 -9.29 -22.37
N GLY A 198 0.21 -10.24 -21.54
CA GLY A 198 -0.33 -10.43 -20.19
C GLY A 198 -0.11 -9.23 -19.27
N LEU A 199 1.08 -8.62 -19.33
CA LEU A 199 1.43 -7.42 -18.57
C LEU A 199 0.55 -6.23 -18.95
N ASP A 200 0.37 -5.95 -20.24
CA ASP A 200 -0.44 -4.81 -20.71
C ASP A 200 -1.91 -4.94 -20.26
N ALA A 201 -2.50 -6.12 -20.44
CA ALA A 201 -3.88 -6.39 -20.01
C ALA A 201 -4.02 -6.32 -18.47
N GLY A 202 -3.08 -6.91 -17.72
CA GLY A 202 -3.08 -6.91 -16.27
C GLY A 202 -2.93 -5.51 -15.67
N LEU A 203 -2.03 -4.70 -16.21
CA LEU A 203 -1.80 -3.31 -15.78
C LEU A 203 -3.03 -2.44 -15.97
N GLU A 204 -3.82 -2.63 -17.03
CA GLU A 204 -5.06 -1.89 -17.21
C GLU A 204 -6.11 -2.19 -16.13
N GLU A 205 -6.23 -3.45 -15.71
CA GLU A 205 -7.07 -3.82 -14.57
C GLU A 205 -6.53 -3.26 -13.26
N ASP A 206 -5.21 -3.32 -13.04
CA ASP A 206 -4.55 -2.83 -11.83
C ASP A 206 -4.76 -1.32 -11.67
N VAL A 207 -4.62 -0.54 -12.75
CA VAL A 207 -4.88 0.90 -12.79
C VAL A 207 -6.34 1.22 -12.43
N ARG A 208 -7.31 0.44 -12.92
CA ARG A 208 -8.74 0.63 -12.58
C ARG A 208 -9.03 0.32 -11.11
N LEU A 209 -8.45 -0.75 -10.57
CA LEU A 209 -8.57 -1.09 -9.14
C LEU A 209 -7.92 0.00 -8.26
N ALA A 210 -6.73 0.45 -8.64
CA ALA A 210 -6.01 1.53 -7.98
C ALA A 210 -6.81 2.84 -7.93
N ARG A 211 -7.46 3.22 -9.05
CA ARG A 211 -8.38 4.37 -9.11
C ARG A 211 -9.54 4.21 -8.12
N THR A 212 -10.20 3.05 -8.15
CA THR A 212 -11.34 2.74 -7.28
C THR A 212 -10.96 2.85 -5.80
N ILE A 213 -9.81 2.32 -5.41
CA ILE A 213 -9.30 2.41 -4.03
C ILE A 213 -8.97 3.86 -3.67
N ALA A 214 -8.30 4.61 -4.54
CA ALA A 214 -7.94 6.01 -4.29
C ALA A 214 -9.17 6.89 -4.02
N GLU A 215 -10.23 6.72 -4.82
CA GLU A 215 -11.50 7.45 -4.70
C GLU A 215 -12.25 7.10 -3.40
N ARG A 216 -12.24 5.82 -3.01
CA ARG A 216 -12.97 5.33 -1.83
C ARG A 216 -12.23 5.58 -0.51
N PHE A 217 -10.91 5.55 -0.52
CA PHE A 217 -10.09 5.57 0.70
C PHE A 217 -10.37 6.80 1.58
N GLY A 218 -10.25 8.00 1.01
CA GLY A 218 -10.38 9.25 1.76
C GLY A 218 -11.75 9.43 2.43
N PRO A 219 -12.87 9.32 1.68
CA PRO A 219 -14.21 9.44 2.24
C PRO A 219 -14.54 8.41 3.34
N LEU A 220 -14.18 7.13 3.13
CA LEU A 220 -14.46 6.07 4.12
C LEU A 220 -13.64 6.26 5.39
N THR A 221 -12.37 6.63 5.26
CA THR A 221 -11.49 6.90 6.41
C THR A 221 -11.92 8.16 7.17
N ALA A 222 -12.33 9.22 6.45
CA ALA A 222 -12.84 10.44 7.06
C ALA A 222 -14.14 10.18 7.86
N LYS A 223 -15.06 9.39 7.28
CA LYS A 223 -16.28 8.93 7.96
C LYS A 223 -15.97 8.14 9.23
N HIS A 224 -15.02 7.21 9.18
CA HIS A 224 -14.63 6.41 10.34
C HIS A 224 -14.11 7.27 11.50
N PHE A 225 -13.27 8.26 11.22
CA PHE A 225 -12.70 9.14 12.24
C PHE A 225 -13.57 10.35 12.61
N GLY A 226 -14.74 10.52 11.98
CA GLY A 226 -15.62 11.65 12.23
C GLY A 226 -15.00 13.00 11.85
N VAL A 227 -14.14 13.02 10.83
CA VAL A 227 -13.47 14.23 10.32
C VAL A 227 -14.02 14.62 8.95
N SER A 228 -13.90 15.89 8.57
CA SER A 228 -14.42 16.37 7.27
C SER A 228 -13.60 15.89 6.08
N LYS A 229 -12.28 15.69 6.27
CA LYS A 229 -11.34 15.20 5.25
C LYS A 229 -10.26 14.36 5.92
N PHE A 230 -9.84 13.30 5.24
CA PHE A 230 -8.70 12.47 5.60
C PHE A 230 -7.94 12.11 4.33
N ALA A 231 -6.64 12.43 4.26
CA ALA A 231 -5.68 12.06 3.23
C ALA A 231 -6.30 11.65 1.86
N HIS A 232 -6.73 12.65 1.08
CA HIS A 232 -7.33 12.39 -0.22
C HIS A 232 -6.25 11.95 -1.21
N LEU A 233 -6.39 10.71 -1.71
CA LEU A 233 -5.54 10.18 -2.76
C LEU A 233 -6.03 10.74 -4.09
N THR A 234 -5.20 11.57 -4.72
CA THR A 234 -5.46 12.07 -6.07
C THR A 234 -5.06 11.02 -7.09
N PHE A 235 -5.95 10.74 -8.04
CA PHE A 235 -5.66 9.83 -9.15
C PHE A 235 -5.82 10.59 -10.47
N PRO A 236 -4.87 10.48 -11.42
CA PRO A 236 -4.97 11.20 -12.69
C PRO A 236 -6.23 10.82 -13.48
N SER A 237 -6.89 11.80 -14.09
CA SER A 237 -7.96 11.59 -15.06
C SER A 237 -7.47 10.79 -16.27
N ASP A 238 -8.41 10.25 -17.06
CA ASP A 238 -8.05 9.49 -18.26
C ASP A 238 -7.31 10.36 -19.28
N ASP A 239 -7.65 11.66 -19.36
CA ASP A 239 -6.96 12.63 -20.20
C ASP A 239 -5.53 12.89 -19.71
N GLU A 240 -5.32 13.02 -18.40
CA GLU A 240 -3.98 13.17 -17.82
C GLU A 240 -3.14 11.90 -18.03
N LEU A 241 -3.73 10.72 -17.84
CA LEU A 241 -3.06 9.44 -18.15
C LEU A 241 -2.70 9.34 -19.63
N ALA A 242 -3.59 9.77 -20.53
CA ALA A 242 -3.31 9.80 -21.96
C ALA A 242 -2.19 10.78 -22.30
N ALA A 243 -2.18 11.96 -21.70
CA ALA A 243 -1.12 12.96 -21.86
C ALA A 243 0.24 12.45 -21.36
N MET A 244 0.26 11.71 -20.24
CA MET A 244 1.49 11.10 -19.71
C MET A 244 2.09 10.02 -20.61
N ARG A 245 1.30 9.42 -21.50
CA ARG A 245 1.76 8.38 -22.45
C ARG A 245 2.39 8.97 -23.70
N GLN A 246 2.10 10.23 -24.02
CA GLN A 246 2.71 10.90 -25.16
C GLN A 246 4.20 11.07 -24.85
N ALA A 247 5.06 10.53 -25.72
CA ALA A 247 6.48 10.78 -25.62
C ALA A 247 6.69 12.31 -25.59
N PRO A 248 7.56 12.85 -24.73
CA PRO A 248 7.85 14.27 -24.74
C PRO A 248 8.24 14.64 -26.17
N ASN A 249 7.47 15.54 -26.79
CA ASN A 249 7.61 15.93 -28.19
C ASN A 249 9.09 15.98 -28.57
N THR A 250 9.51 15.06 -29.44
CA THR A 250 10.75 15.21 -30.20
C THR A 250 10.51 16.31 -31.23
N GLU A 251 10.35 17.55 -30.76
CA GLU A 251 10.63 18.74 -31.56
C GLU A 251 12.15 18.84 -31.63
N THR A 252 12.72 18.18 -32.63
CA THR A 252 14.07 18.45 -33.15
C THR A 252 13.96 18.68 -34.64
#